data_AF-A0AAN5I012-F1
#
_entry.id   AF-A0AAN5I012-F1
#
_cell.length_a   1.000
_cell.length_b   1.000
_cell.length_c   1.000
_cell.angle_alpha   90.00
_cell.angle_beta   90.00
_cell.angle_gamma   90.00
#
_symmetry.space_group_name_H-M   'P 1'
#
loop_
_entity.id
_entity.type
_entity.pdbx_description
1 polymer ?
#
loop_
_entity_poly.entity_id
_entity_poly.type
_entity_poly.pdbx_seq_one_letter_code
_entity_poly.pdbx_strand_id
1 'polypeptide(L)'
;HPSSSLSSSNMVYQHPMFTHRICCCSATVASQVMACIAIILSALIAVGNWLSDDPIYLNIYQTILVATEIIACVLVFVACCTLRPAFVLPIIIIQVWNTISILGTAIWFFIDVWTILTAWGVVYYICLYAFSILISLFVLHCHTCCYKVLVFKHHAAHHHHAGAAAYA
;
A
#
# COMPACT_ATOMS: atom_id res chain seq x y z
N HIS A 1 -32.97 34.31 -37.71
CA HIS A 1 -32.03 33.24 -38.10
C HIS A 1 -30.81 33.28 -37.19
N PRO A 2 -30.74 32.47 -36.12
CA PRO A 2 -29.48 32.14 -35.48
C PRO A 2 -28.97 30.81 -36.04
N SER A 3 -27.78 30.86 -36.64
CA SER A 3 -27.01 29.70 -37.07
C SER A 3 -26.36 29.03 -35.86
N SER A 4 -26.76 27.79 -35.65
CA SER A 4 -26.12 26.77 -34.85
C SER A 4 -24.63 26.60 -35.20
N SER A 5 -23.77 26.64 -34.19
CA SER A 5 -22.47 25.95 -34.25
C SER A 5 -22.35 25.06 -33.02
N LEU A 6 -22.85 23.83 -33.18
CA LEU A 6 -22.44 22.68 -32.37
C LEU A 6 -20.95 22.44 -32.64
N SER A 7 -20.08 23.00 -31.81
CA SER A 7 -18.70 22.52 -31.74
C SER A 7 -18.67 21.29 -30.84
N SER A 8 -18.57 20.16 -31.52
CA SER A 8 -18.43 18.81 -30.98
C SER A 8 -17.27 18.73 -29.98
N SER A 9 -17.57 18.73 -28.68
CA SER A 9 -16.65 18.28 -27.63
C SER A 9 -16.76 16.76 -27.47
N ASN A 10 -16.41 16.04 -28.53
CA ASN A 10 -15.99 14.64 -28.43
C ASN A 10 -14.58 14.64 -27.81
N MET A 11 -14.48 14.71 -26.49
CA MET A 11 -13.25 14.37 -25.78
C MET A 11 -13.53 13.40 -24.62
N VAL A 12 -13.30 12.12 -24.91
CA VAL A 12 -12.61 11.18 -24.03
C VAL A 12 -13.26 10.88 -22.66
N TYR A 13 -14.54 10.47 -22.64
CA TYR A 13 -15.14 9.86 -21.44
C TYR A 13 -14.78 8.36 -21.25
N GLN A 14 -14.04 7.74 -22.17
CA GLN A 14 -13.61 6.34 -22.06
C GLN A 14 -12.32 6.13 -21.26
N HIS A 15 -11.47 7.14 -21.08
CA HIS A 15 -10.21 7.00 -20.31
C HIS A 15 -10.37 6.75 -18.79
N PRO A 16 -11.32 7.34 -18.04
CA PRO A 16 -11.35 7.19 -16.59
C PRO A 16 -11.61 5.73 -16.13
N MET A 17 -12.32 4.93 -16.93
CA MET A 17 -12.53 3.50 -16.61
C MET A 17 -11.25 2.65 -16.77
N PHE A 18 -10.44 2.92 -17.79
CA PHE A 18 -9.17 2.22 -17.98
C PHE A 18 -8.15 2.61 -16.92
N THR A 19 -8.03 3.90 -16.61
CA THR A 19 -7.09 4.40 -15.58
C THR A 19 -7.38 3.81 -14.21
N HIS A 20 -8.66 3.65 -13.86
CA HIS A 20 -9.07 3.05 -12.59
C HIS A 20 -8.65 1.58 -12.46
N ARG A 21 -8.93 0.76 -13.49
CA ARG A 21 -8.54 -0.67 -13.46
C ARG A 21 -7.02 -0.82 -13.38
N ILE A 22 -6.28 0.00 -14.14
CA ILE A 22 -4.81 -0.01 -14.11
C ILE A 22 -4.28 0.38 -12.72
N CYS A 23 -4.87 1.39 -12.07
CA CYS A 23 -4.43 1.84 -10.75
C CYS A 23 -4.72 0.79 -9.65
N CYS A 24 -5.89 0.14 -9.68
CA CYS A 24 -6.22 -0.94 -8.74
C CYS A 24 -5.35 -2.19 -8.96
N CYS A 25 -5.09 -2.58 -10.22
CA CYS A 25 -4.20 -3.68 -10.53
C CYS A 25 -2.76 -3.38 -10.10
N SER A 26 -2.27 -2.17 -10.38
CA SER A 26 -0.93 -1.72 -9.95
C SER A 26 -0.81 -1.70 -8.43
N ALA A 27 -1.83 -1.21 -7.72
CA ALA A 27 -1.84 -1.23 -6.25
C ALA A 27 -1.86 -2.67 -5.70
N THR A 28 -2.65 -3.57 -6.28
CA THR A 28 -2.69 -4.97 -5.87
C THR A 28 -1.35 -5.68 -6.07
N VAL A 29 -0.74 -5.49 -7.25
CA VAL A 29 0.58 -6.06 -7.54
C VAL A 29 1.64 -5.49 -6.59
N ALA A 30 1.61 -4.18 -6.34
CA ALA A 30 2.52 -3.54 -5.41
C ALA A 30 2.38 -4.09 -3.97
N SER A 31 1.15 -4.29 -3.48
CA SER A 31 0.89 -4.90 -2.18
C SER A 31 1.37 -6.36 -2.12
N GLN A 32 1.16 -7.15 -3.19
CA GLN A 32 1.65 -8.54 -3.23
C GLN A 32 3.18 -8.62 -3.23
N VAL A 33 3.86 -7.75 -3.99
CA VAL A 33 5.32 -7.68 -3.99
C VAL A 33 5.84 -7.31 -2.60
N MET A 34 5.18 -6.36 -1.91
CA MET A 34 5.52 -6.00 -0.53
C MET A 34 5.35 -7.16 0.44
N ALA A 35 4.23 -7.90 0.37
CA ALA A 35 4.04 -9.08 1.21
C ALA A 35 5.09 -10.16 0.95
N CYS A 36 5.46 -10.41 -0.31
CA CYS A 36 6.53 -11.35 -0.63
C CYS A 36 7.87 -10.91 -0.03
N ILE A 37 8.24 -9.63 -0.14
CA ILE A 37 9.46 -9.10 0.46
C ILE A 37 9.42 -9.21 1.97
N ALA A 38 8.30 -8.84 2.61
CA ALA A 38 8.12 -8.94 4.05
C ALA A 38 8.28 -10.39 4.55
N ILE A 39 7.67 -11.36 3.85
CA ILE A 39 7.82 -12.79 4.18
C ILE A 39 9.28 -13.23 4.07
N ILE A 40 9.98 -12.85 2.98
CA ILE A 40 11.40 -13.21 2.79
C ILE A 40 12.26 -12.61 3.90
N LEU A 41 12.07 -11.33 4.23
CA LEU A 41 12.81 -10.67 5.30
C LEU A 41 12.54 -11.29 6.66
N SER A 42 11.28 -11.60 6.98
CA SER A 42 10.94 -12.30 8.23
C SER A 42 11.51 -13.71 8.27
N ALA A 43 11.54 -14.44 7.16
CA ALA A 43 12.18 -15.75 7.10
C ALA A 43 13.69 -15.66 7.33
N LEU A 44 14.37 -14.67 6.72
CA LEU A 44 15.81 -14.45 6.91
C LEU A 44 16.14 -14.11 8.37
N ILE A 45 15.34 -13.24 9.01
CA ILE A 45 15.57 -12.86 10.41
C ILE A 45 15.23 -14.02 11.35
N ALA A 46 14.18 -14.80 11.09
CA ALA A 46 13.88 -16.00 11.87
C ALA A 46 15.02 -17.03 11.84
N VAL A 47 15.63 -17.25 10.67
CA VAL A 47 16.83 -18.10 10.53
C VAL A 47 18.01 -17.51 11.31
N GLY A 48 18.23 -16.20 11.24
CA GLY A 48 19.25 -15.53 12.04
C GLY A 48 19.05 -15.73 13.54
N ASN A 49 17.83 -15.50 14.03
CA ASN A 49 17.49 -15.65 15.43
C ASN A 49 17.64 -17.10 15.93
N TRP A 50 17.33 -18.10 15.10
CA TRP A 50 17.57 -19.52 15.42
C TRP A 50 19.06 -19.86 15.55
N LEU A 51 19.92 -19.19 14.78
CA LEU A 51 21.37 -19.40 14.86
C LEU A 51 22.00 -18.68 16.06
N SER A 52 21.35 -17.63 16.56
CA SER A 52 21.87 -16.76 17.63
C SER A 52 21.28 -17.02 19.02
N ASP A 53 20.37 -17.99 19.18
CA ASP A 53 19.62 -18.24 20.44
C ASP A 53 18.91 -16.98 20.98
N ASP A 54 18.43 -16.13 20.07
CA ASP A 54 17.80 -14.85 20.40
C ASP A 54 16.42 -15.02 21.05
N PRO A 55 15.99 -14.05 21.88
CA PRO A 55 14.73 -14.13 22.61
C PRO A 55 13.51 -14.27 21.67
N ILE A 56 12.65 -15.25 21.98
CA ILE A 56 11.42 -15.62 21.24
C ILE A 56 10.51 -14.42 20.89
N TYR A 57 10.57 -13.34 21.67
CA TYR A 57 9.72 -12.17 21.50
C TYR A 57 9.84 -11.52 20.11
N LEU A 58 11.05 -11.48 19.52
CA LEU A 58 11.27 -10.94 18.17
C LEU A 58 10.57 -11.77 17.09
N ASN A 59 10.66 -13.09 17.20
CA ASN A 59 10.01 -14.01 16.26
C ASN A 59 8.48 -13.89 16.33
N ILE A 60 7.92 -13.72 17.54
CA ILE A 60 6.48 -13.48 17.73
C ILE A 60 6.08 -12.15 17.07
N TYR A 61 6.82 -11.07 17.33
CA TYR A 61 6.52 -9.75 16.76
C TYR A 61 6.55 -9.76 15.23
N GLN A 62 7.56 -10.40 14.63
CA GLN A 62 7.66 -10.54 13.18
C GLN A 62 6.54 -11.37 12.58
N THR A 63 6.15 -12.46 13.24
CA THR A 63 5.04 -13.30 12.78
C THR A 63 3.73 -12.51 12.76
N ILE A 64 3.50 -11.67 13.77
CA ILE A 64 2.33 -10.77 13.82
C ILE A 64 2.38 -9.77 12.67
N LEU A 65 3.52 -9.16 12.38
CA LEU A 65 3.67 -8.22 11.26
C LEU A 65 3.43 -8.86 9.89
N VAL A 66 3.91 -10.09 9.69
CA VAL A 66 3.62 -10.84 8.44
C VAL A 66 2.13 -11.16 8.35
N ALA A 67 1.51 -11.59 9.45
CA ALA A 67 0.10 -11.90 9.48
C ALA A 67 -0.77 -10.66 9.16
N THR A 68 -0.43 -9.49 9.72
CA THR A 68 -1.14 -8.24 9.42
C THR A 68 -0.95 -7.80 7.96
N GLU A 69 0.24 -7.99 7.38
CA GLU A 69 0.52 -7.70 5.96
C GLU A 69 -0.27 -8.64 5.02
N ILE A 70 -0.36 -9.93 5.35
CA ILE A 70 -1.19 -10.89 4.58
C ILE A 70 -2.67 -10.47 4.63
N ILE A 71 -3.17 -10.12 5.82
CA ILE A 71 -4.55 -9.63 5.97
C ILE A 71 -4.75 -8.35 5.15
N ALA A 72 -3.82 -7.41 5.18
CA ALA A 72 -3.88 -6.19 4.37
C ALA A 72 -3.92 -6.52 2.86
N CYS A 73 -3.11 -7.48 2.40
CA CYS A 73 -3.11 -7.92 1.00
C CYS A 73 -4.45 -8.53 0.59
N VAL A 74 -5.07 -9.35 1.44
CA VAL A 74 -6.40 -9.91 1.19
C VAL A 74 -7.44 -8.78 1.14
N LEU A 75 -7.37 -7.81 2.05
CA LEU A 75 -8.25 -6.65 2.05
C LEU A 75 -8.08 -5.80 0.78
N VAL A 76 -6.85 -5.60 0.29
CA VAL A 76 -6.56 -4.91 -0.98
C VAL A 76 -7.21 -5.64 -2.15
N PHE A 77 -7.08 -6.97 -2.20
CA PHE A 77 -7.69 -7.78 -3.24
C PHE A 77 -9.22 -7.63 -3.24
N VAL A 78 -9.84 -7.79 -2.06
CA VAL A 78 -11.29 -7.62 -1.89
C VAL A 78 -11.73 -6.19 -2.23
N ALA A 79 -10.99 -5.17 -1.82
CA ALA A 79 -11.28 -3.78 -2.13
C ALA A 79 -11.26 -3.51 -3.65
N CYS A 80 -10.28 -4.08 -4.37
CA CYS A 80 -10.18 -3.97 -5.81
C CYS A 80 -11.32 -4.71 -6.54
N CYS A 81 -11.73 -5.88 -6.04
CA CYS A 81 -12.87 -6.63 -6.60
C CYS A 81 -14.22 -5.94 -6.34
N THR A 82 -14.42 -5.37 -5.15
CA THR A 82 -15.70 -4.77 -4.74
C THR A 82 -15.85 -3.30 -5.11
N LEU A 83 -14.77 -2.64 -5.55
CA LEU A 83 -14.74 -1.22 -5.95
C LEU A 83 -15.27 -0.27 -4.85
N ARG A 84 -15.19 -0.67 -3.58
CA ARG A 84 -15.71 0.10 -2.45
C ARG A 84 -14.59 0.90 -1.77
N PRO A 85 -14.62 2.25 -1.80
CA PRO A 85 -13.59 3.10 -1.19
C PRO A 85 -13.45 2.93 0.32
N ALA A 86 -14.52 2.48 0.99
CA ALA A 86 -14.52 2.26 2.44
C ALA A 86 -13.46 1.23 2.90
N PHE A 87 -13.12 0.25 2.05
CA PHE A 87 -12.08 -0.74 2.37
C PHE A 87 -10.66 -0.23 2.17
N VAL A 88 -10.46 0.88 1.46
CA VAL A 88 -9.12 1.44 1.21
C VAL A 88 -8.59 2.18 2.44
N LEU A 89 -9.46 2.76 3.26
CA LEU A 89 -9.07 3.43 4.50
C LEU A 89 -8.34 2.50 5.50
N PRO A 90 -8.86 1.31 5.88
CA PRO A 90 -8.15 0.41 6.78
C PRO A 90 -6.83 -0.09 6.19
N ILE A 91 -6.74 -0.27 4.87
CA ILE A 91 -5.49 -0.64 4.19
C ILE A 91 -4.42 0.44 4.40
N ILE A 92 -4.77 1.71 4.20
CA ILE A 92 -3.86 2.83 4.43
C ILE A 92 -3.38 2.86 5.88
N ILE A 93 -4.29 2.64 6.84
CA ILE A 93 -3.94 2.61 8.27
C ILE A 93 -2.95 1.47 8.56
N ILE A 94 -3.19 0.26 8.04
CA ILE A 94 -2.29 -0.89 8.23
C ILE A 94 -0.93 -0.61 7.59
N GLN A 95 -0.88 -0.03 6.39
CA GLN A 95 0.38 0.30 5.73
C GLN A 95 1.21 1.34 6.51
N VAL A 96 0.55 2.36 7.07
CA VAL A 96 1.21 3.36 7.93
C VAL A 96 1.74 2.69 9.19
N TRP A 97 0.94 1.83 9.83
CA TRP A 97 1.35 1.07 11.00
C TRP A 97 2.57 0.19 10.70
N ASN A 98 2.56 -0.56 9.60
CA ASN A 98 3.68 -1.41 9.19
C ASN A 98 4.94 -0.59 8.88
N THR A 99 4.79 0.61 8.30
CA THR A 99 5.93 1.52 8.07
C THR A 99 6.55 1.99 9.39
N ILE A 100 5.73 2.33 10.38
CA ILE A 100 6.20 2.71 11.73
C ILE A 100 6.87 1.52 12.41
N SER A 101 6.31 0.31 12.29
CA SER A 101 6.91 -0.91 12.82
C SER A 101 8.28 -1.20 12.22
N ILE A 102 8.45 -1.10 10.90
CA ILE A 102 9.75 -1.27 10.24
C ILE A 102 10.77 -0.26 10.79
N LEU A 103 10.37 1.00 10.94
CA LEU A 103 11.23 2.04 11.50
C LEU A 103 11.62 1.73 12.96
N GLY A 104 10.66 1.30 13.78
CA GLY A 104 10.89 0.91 15.16
C GLY A 104 11.84 -0.28 15.28
N THR A 105 11.65 -1.32 14.47
CA THR A 105 12.54 -2.49 14.42
C THR A 105 13.93 -2.11 13.94
N ALA A 106 14.06 -1.21 12.96
CA ALA A 106 15.35 -0.71 12.51
C ALA A 106 16.10 0.01 13.64
N ILE A 107 15.43 0.93 14.36
CA ILE A 107 16.03 1.66 15.48
C ILE A 107 16.45 0.69 16.60
N TRP A 108 15.57 -0.24 16.97
CA TRP A 108 15.85 -1.22 18.02
C TRP A 108 17.06 -2.09 17.65
N PHE A 109 17.10 -2.60 16.41
CA PHE A 109 18.23 -3.39 15.91
C PHE A 109 19.52 -2.57 15.93
N PHE A 110 19.51 -1.32 15.45
CA PHE A 110 20.70 -0.49 15.49
C PHE A 110 21.20 -0.22 16.91
N ILE A 111 20.32 -0.11 17.91
CA ILE A 111 20.73 0.07 19.31
C ILE A 111 21.39 -1.20 19.85
N ASP A 112 20.78 -2.37 19.58
CA ASP A 112 21.18 -3.64 20.17
C ASP A 112 22.51 -4.16 19.61
N VAL A 113 22.69 -4.10 18.29
CA VAL A 113 23.86 -4.68 17.63
C VAL A 113 24.90 -3.67 17.14
N TRP A 114 24.77 -2.38 17.50
CA TRP A 114 25.73 -1.31 17.13
C TRP A 114 27.19 -1.68 17.37
N THR A 115 27.46 -2.35 18.49
CA THR A 115 28.81 -2.64 18.99
C THR A 115 29.42 -3.91 18.39
N ILE A 116 28.58 -4.77 17.80
CA ILE A 116 28.98 -6.10 17.30
C ILE A 116 29.11 -6.07 15.77
N LEU A 117 28.41 -5.14 15.11
CA LEU A 117 28.39 -5.08 13.66
C LEU A 117 29.66 -4.48 13.05
N THR A 118 30.12 -5.10 11.96
CA THR A 118 31.13 -4.50 11.09
C THR A 118 30.55 -3.30 10.33
N ALA A 119 31.40 -2.36 9.93
CA ALA A 119 30.98 -1.20 9.12
C ALA A 119 30.20 -1.61 7.85
N TRP A 120 30.59 -2.72 7.22
CA TRP A 120 29.88 -3.28 6.06
C TRP A 120 28.49 -3.81 6.41
N GLY A 121 28.35 -4.47 7.56
CA GLY A 121 27.04 -4.88 8.06
C GLY A 121 26.13 -3.69 8.33
N VAL A 122 26.66 -2.62 8.93
CA VAL A 122 25.87 -1.42 9.26
C VAL A 122 25.31 -0.81 7.98
N VAL A 123 26.16 -0.61 6.96
CA VAL A 123 25.74 -0.11 5.65
C VAL A 123 24.69 -1.03 5.02
N TYR A 124 24.90 -2.35 5.06
CA TYR A 124 23.96 -3.33 4.51
C TYR A 124 22.56 -3.20 5.13
N TYR A 125 22.46 -3.17 6.47
CA TYR A 125 21.16 -3.05 7.14
C TYR A 125 20.52 -1.67 6.95
N ILE A 126 21.31 -0.57 6.96
CA ILE A 126 20.78 0.78 6.65
C ILE A 126 20.15 0.78 5.26
N CYS A 127 20.85 0.25 4.26
CA CYS A 127 20.35 0.18 2.89
C CYS A 127 19.08 -0.68 2.79
N LEU A 128 19.05 -1.83 3.48
CA LEU A 128 17.90 -2.74 3.48
C LEU A 128 16.65 -2.09 4.11
N TYR A 129 16.80 -1.43 5.27
CA TYR A 129 15.69 -0.73 5.92
C TYR A 129 15.25 0.51 5.13
N ALA A 130 16.20 1.29 4.59
CA ALA A 130 15.88 2.44 3.74
C ALA A 130 15.11 2.02 2.49
N PHE A 131 15.55 0.96 1.81
CA PHE A 131 14.85 0.41 0.65
C PHE A 131 13.44 -0.08 1.00
N SER A 132 13.30 -0.81 2.12
CA SER A 132 11.99 -1.26 2.61
C SER A 132 11.03 -0.09 2.90
N ILE A 133 11.52 0.99 3.53
CA ILE A 133 10.73 2.20 3.78
C ILE A 133 10.32 2.88 2.47
N LEU A 134 11.24 3.00 1.51
CA LEU A 134 10.95 3.62 0.21
C LEU A 134 9.86 2.85 -0.55
N ILE A 135 9.92 1.52 -0.58
CA ILE A 135 8.85 0.73 -1.21
C ILE A 135 7.53 0.90 -0.44
N SER A 136 7.55 0.84 0.89
CA SER A 136 6.34 1.04 1.70
C SER A 136 5.67 2.40 1.43
N LEU A 137 6.46 3.47 1.35
CA LEU A 137 5.98 4.81 1.01
C LEU A 137 5.43 4.89 -0.42
N PHE A 138 6.06 4.20 -1.37
CA PHE A 138 5.57 4.11 -2.74
C PHE A 138 4.21 3.41 -2.80
N VAL A 139 4.04 2.28 -2.09
CA VAL A 139 2.77 1.55 -2.00
C VAL A 139 1.69 2.40 -1.33
N LEU A 140 2.02 3.10 -0.23
CA LEU A 140 1.13 4.04 0.44
C LEU A 140 0.67 5.16 -0.50
N HIS A 141 1.58 5.69 -1.33
CA HIS A 141 1.25 6.69 -2.34
C HIS A 141 0.27 6.12 -3.37
N CYS A 142 0.51 4.91 -3.89
CA CYS A 142 -0.40 4.23 -4.81
C CYS A 142 -1.80 4.03 -4.20
N HIS A 143 -1.90 3.58 -2.95
CA HIS A 143 -3.19 3.42 -2.26
C HIS A 143 -3.91 4.76 -2.06
N THR A 144 -3.18 5.81 -1.70
CA THR A 144 -3.73 7.16 -1.51
C THR A 144 -4.25 7.73 -2.84
N CYS A 145 -3.52 7.52 -3.94
CA CYS A 145 -3.96 7.90 -5.27
C CYS A 145 -5.22 7.13 -5.69
N CYS A 146 -5.25 5.81 -5.48
CA CYS A 146 -6.41 4.97 -5.75
C CYS A 146 -7.63 5.44 -4.95
N TYR A 147 -7.46 5.75 -3.66
CA TYR A 147 -8.51 6.28 -2.80
C TYR A 147 -9.08 7.59 -3.34
N LYS A 148 -8.23 8.56 -3.70
CA LYS A 148 -8.68 9.84 -4.28
C LYS A 148 -9.53 9.63 -5.52
N VAL A 149 -9.08 8.77 -6.45
CA VAL A 149 -9.82 8.47 -7.69
C VAL A 149 -11.19 7.85 -7.39
N LEU A 150 -11.26 6.92 -6.44
CA LEU A 150 -12.52 6.29 -6.03
C LEU A 150 -13.51 7.29 -5.41
N VAL A 151 -13.02 8.19 -4.54
CA VAL A 151 -13.85 9.22 -3.89
C VAL A 151 -14.42 10.20 -4.92
N PHE A 152 -13.58 10.72 -5.84
CA PHE A 152 -14.06 11.62 -6.90
C PHE A 152 -15.14 10.98 -7.76
N LYS A 153 -14.98 9.70 -8.11
CA LYS A 153 -15.98 8.96 -8.90
C LYS A 153 -17.31 8.81 -8.14
N HIS A 154 -17.26 8.54 -6.84
CA HIS A 154 -18.46 8.39 -6.03
C HIS A 154 -19.27 9.70 -5.96
N HIS A 155 -18.59 10.84 -5.77
CA HIS A 155 -19.24 12.15 -5.80
C HIS A 155 -19.82 12.49 -7.19
N ALA A 156 -19.09 12.23 -8.27
CA ALA A 156 -19.59 12.46 -9.63
C ALA A 156 -20.86 11.65 -9.93
N ALA A 157 -20.92 10.39 -9.51
CA ALA A 157 -22.12 9.56 -9.67
C ALA A 157 -23.34 10.12 -8.93
N HIS A 158 -23.15 10.63 -7.70
CA HIS A 158 -24.24 11.26 -6.94
C HIS A 158 -24.80 12.52 -7.61
N HIS A 159 -23.95 13.36 -8.22
CA HIS A 159 -24.41 14.55 -8.94
C HIS A 159 -25.22 14.22 -10.21
N HIS A 160 -24.87 13.16 -10.94
CA HIS A 160 -25.64 12.74 -12.11
C HIS A 160 -27.03 12.19 -11.74
N HIS A 161 -27.15 11.45 -10.64
CA HIS A 161 -28.46 10.96 -10.16
C HIS A 161 -29.32 12.08 -9.56
N ALA A 162 -28.73 13.03 -8.85
CA ALA A 162 -29.45 14.21 -8.35
C ALA A 162 -29.95 15.11 -9.50
N GLY A 163 -29.16 15.24 -10.58
CA GLY A 163 -29.60 15.89 -11.81
C GLY A 163 -30.76 15.15 -12.48
N ALA A 164 -30.61 13.84 -12.72
CA ALA A 164 -31.65 13.04 -13.37
C ALA A 164 -32.99 13.03 -12.61
N ALA A 165 -32.97 13.07 -11.27
CA ALA A 165 -34.18 13.17 -10.44
C ALA A 165 -34.81 14.58 -10.42
N ALA A 166 -34.07 15.62 -10.79
CA ALA A 166 -34.61 17.00 -10.90
C ALA A 166 -35.30 17.28 -12.25
N TYR A 167 -35.16 16.37 -13.23
CA TYR A 167 -35.78 16.46 -14.55
C TYR A 167 -36.89 15.42 -14.79
N ALA A 168 -37.28 14.67 -13.75
CA ALA A 168 -38.41 13.74 -13.75
C ALA A 168 -39.55 14.33 -12.92
#